data_AF-A0A7S0NVJ1-F1
#
_entry.id   AF-A0A7S0NVJ1-F1
#
_cell.length_a   1.000
_cell.length_b   1.000
_cell.length_c   1.000
_cell.angle_alpha   90.00
_cell.angle_beta   90.00
_cell.angle_gamma   90.00
#
_symmetry.space_group_name_H-M   'P 1'
#
loop_
_entity.id
_entity.type
_entity.pdbx_description
1 polymer ?
#
loop_
_entity_poly.entity_id
_entity_poly.type
_entity_poly.pdbx_seq_one_letter_code
_entity_poly.pdbx_strand_id
1 'polypeptide(L)'
;AAEFNEVRWVPIDDVVAGIWPAKRLVYEALRDWVRGHDEAHKVACSAVDFTGRWARDVSAGTNVAGALEARGHSKEEADRHATAPYVQTWARADDESAGAWRVTTFKTDGVTPRRELVYPLGEWMERYDESTAGALLREHGPRGGEMRRRTAWLWEADAPSPRLAHVTVSQTPLGREETRRFLRDDGRMVLRRTFTELGVVEAAETGRSEEVFGRVMEGDIDA
;
A
#
# COMPACT_ATOMS: atom_id res chain seq x y z
N ALA A 1 11.29 36.48 -17.25
CA ALA A 1 10.35 35.40 -16.86
C ALA A 1 10.99 34.65 -15.72
N ALA A 2 10.26 34.28 -14.67
CA ALA A 2 10.82 33.44 -13.62
C ALA A 2 11.21 32.08 -14.23
N GLU A 3 12.41 31.64 -13.87
CA GLU A 3 13.04 30.41 -14.39
C GLU A 3 12.28 29.15 -13.96
N PHE A 4 11.56 29.24 -12.83
CA PHE A 4 10.74 28.18 -12.27
C PHE A 4 9.37 28.76 -11.95
N ASN A 5 8.36 28.37 -12.73
CA ASN A 5 6.97 28.79 -12.52
C ASN A 5 6.08 27.66 -12.00
N GLU A 6 6.59 26.42 -12.02
CA GLU A 6 5.84 25.22 -11.63
C GLU A 6 6.80 24.09 -11.22
N VAL A 7 6.38 23.27 -10.26
CA VAL A 7 7.06 22.01 -9.91
C VAL A 7 6.32 20.87 -10.58
N ARG A 8 7.03 20.07 -11.38
CA ARG A 8 6.49 18.88 -12.04
C ARG A 8 7.37 17.68 -11.77
N TRP A 9 6.74 16.52 -11.59
CA TRP A 9 7.43 15.24 -11.51
C TRP A 9 7.49 14.65 -12.92
N VAL A 10 8.68 14.58 -13.49
CA VAL A 10 8.93 14.06 -14.83
C VAL A 10 10.11 13.08 -14.78
N PRO A 11 10.13 12.05 -15.64
CA PRO A 11 11.29 11.17 -15.78
C PRO A 11 12.56 11.99 -16.02
N ILE A 12 13.66 11.59 -15.37
CA ILE A 12 14.94 12.31 -15.50
C ILE A 12 15.46 12.31 -16.96
N ASP A 13 15.10 11.27 -17.73
CA ASP A 13 15.41 11.20 -19.16
C ASP A 13 14.71 12.32 -19.96
N ASP A 14 13.44 12.61 -19.63
CA ASP A 14 12.68 13.70 -20.26
C ASP A 14 13.24 15.07 -19.85
N VAL A 15 13.68 15.20 -18.59
CA VAL A 15 14.36 16.42 -18.12
C VAL A 15 15.64 16.65 -18.92
N VAL A 16 16.49 15.64 -19.07
CA VAL A 16 17.74 15.74 -19.83
C VAL A 16 17.48 16.05 -21.30
N ALA A 17 16.43 15.47 -21.89
CA ALA A 17 16.06 15.74 -23.28
C ALA A 17 15.63 17.20 -23.49
N GLY A 18 14.82 17.75 -22.57
CA GLY A 18 14.21 19.08 -22.68
C GLY A 18 14.99 20.25 -22.07
N ILE A 19 16.03 20.00 -21.26
CA ILE A 19 16.80 21.07 -20.60
C ILE A 19 17.73 21.79 -21.59
N TRP A 20 17.93 23.09 -21.36
CA TRP A 20 18.81 23.90 -22.20
C TRP A 20 20.28 23.40 -22.15
N PRO A 21 21.05 23.59 -23.24
CA PRO A 21 22.40 23.03 -23.35
C PRO A 21 23.33 23.36 -22.19
N ALA A 22 23.28 24.60 -21.68
CA ALA A 22 24.15 25.06 -20.59
C ALA A 22 23.95 24.32 -19.24
N LYS A 23 22.82 23.62 -19.03
CA LYS A 23 22.56 22.83 -17.80
C LYS A 23 22.58 21.32 -18.03
N ARG A 24 22.61 20.87 -19.29
CA ARG A 24 22.48 19.45 -19.67
C ARG A 24 23.46 18.54 -18.92
N LEU A 25 24.74 18.93 -18.87
CA LEU A 25 25.80 18.13 -18.23
C LEU A 25 25.50 17.79 -16.77
N VAL A 26 24.89 18.72 -16.01
CA VAL A 26 24.56 18.50 -14.59
C VAL A 26 23.43 17.48 -14.45
N TYR A 27 22.41 17.56 -15.32
CA TYR A 27 21.29 16.61 -15.31
C TYR A 27 21.68 15.24 -15.86
N GLU A 28 22.61 15.16 -16.81
CA GLU A 28 23.19 13.89 -17.26
C GLU A 28 23.96 13.19 -16.14
N ALA A 29 24.82 13.93 -15.42
CA ALA A 29 25.51 13.39 -14.26
C ALA A 29 24.54 12.93 -13.16
N LEU A 30 23.48 13.72 -12.89
CA LEU A 30 22.43 13.32 -11.94
C LEU A 30 21.71 12.05 -12.40
N ARG A 31 21.30 11.98 -13.67
CA ARG A 31 20.64 10.80 -14.25
C ARG A 31 21.49 9.56 -14.08
N ASP A 32 22.76 9.63 -14.44
CA ASP A 32 23.66 8.47 -14.41
C ASP A 32 23.92 8.02 -12.96
N TRP A 33 24.03 8.97 -12.02
CA TRP A 33 24.09 8.66 -10.58
C TRP A 33 22.80 8.00 -10.08
N VAL A 34 21.62 8.57 -10.41
CA VAL A 34 20.31 8.03 -9.96
C VAL A 34 20.05 6.63 -10.54
N ARG A 35 20.45 6.35 -11.78
CA ARG A 35 20.24 5.05 -12.43
C ARG A 35 20.84 3.88 -11.63
N GLY A 36 22.07 4.03 -11.13
CA GLY A 36 22.69 3.00 -10.31
C GLY A 36 21.91 2.73 -9.01
N HIS A 37 21.37 3.78 -8.39
CA HIS A 37 20.50 3.64 -7.20
C HIS A 37 19.16 3.01 -7.54
N ASP A 38 18.55 3.39 -8.67
CA ASP A 38 17.27 2.83 -9.13
C ASP A 38 17.38 1.33 -9.45
N GLU A 39 18.46 0.91 -10.11
CA GLU A 39 18.74 -0.51 -10.37
C GLU A 39 18.93 -1.30 -9.08
N ALA A 40 19.76 -0.80 -8.15
CA ALA A 40 19.96 -1.43 -6.86
C ALA A 40 18.66 -1.50 -6.04
N HIS A 41 17.85 -0.44 -6.09
CA HIS A 41 16.55 -0.39 -5.43
C HIS A 41 15.58 -1.41 -6.03
N LYS A 42 15.49 -1.53 -7.36
CA LYS A 42 14.66 -2.54 -8.04
C LYS A 42 15.04 -3.97 -7.65
N VAL A 43 16.34 -4.26 -7.55
CA VAL A 43 16.84 -5.55 -7.07
C VAL A 43 16.39 -5.80 -5.62
N ALA A 44 16.54 -4.81 -4.75
CA ALA A 44 16.10 -4.89 -3.36
C ALA A 44 14.57 -5.12 -3.23
N CYS A 45 13.76 -4.40 -4.00
CA CYS A 45 12.30 -4.59 -4.04
C CYS A 45 11.91 -5.98 -4.53
N SER A 46 12.64 -6.52 -5.52
CA SER A 46 12.40 -7.87 -6.05
C SER A 46 12.76 -8.96 -5.04
N ALA A 47 13.69 -8.69 -4.12
CA ALA A 47 14.08 -9.64 -3.08
C ALA A 47 13.04 -9.83 -1.97
N VAL A 48 12.14 -8.85 -1.76
CA VAL A 48 11.05 -8.98 -0.77
C VAL A 48 9.93 -9.83 -1.36
N ASP A 49 9.61 -10.98 -0.77
CA ASP A 49 8.63 -11.93 -1.30
C ASP A 49 7.40 -12.14 -0.40
N PHE A 50 6.28 -11.51 -0.76
CA PHE A 50 4.98 -11.75 -0.13
C PHE A 50 4.23 -12.95 -0.71
N THR A 51 4.74 -13.65 -1.72
CA THR A 51 3.99 -14.68 -2.45
C THR A 51 3.45 -15.76 -1.52
N GLY A 52 2.14 -16.03 -1.58
CA GLY A 52 1.50 -17.08 -0.79
C GLY A 52 0.19 -16.64 -0.14
N ARG A 53 -0.37 -17.54 0.67
CA ARG A 53 -1.61 -17.32 1.42
C ARG A 53 -1.30 -16.90 2.86
N TRP A 54 -2.02 -15.90 3.34
CA TRP A 54 -1.82 -15.24 4.62
C TRP A 54 -3.14 -15.11 5.37
N ALA A 55 -3.15 -15.45 6.65
CA ALA A 55 -4.29 -15.30 7.55
C ALA A 55 -3.92 -14.37 8.69
N ARG A 56 -4.83 -13.44 9.02
CA ARG A 56 -4.65 -12.49 10.11
C ARG A 56 -4.65 -13.21 11.46
N ASP A 57 -3.59 -12.96 12.23
CA ASP A 57 -3.54 -13.26 13.65
C ASP A 57 -4.17 -12.11 14.43
N VAL A 58 -5.44 -12.28 14.81
CA VAL A 58 -6.21 -11.27 15.55
C VAL A 58 -5.64 -10.98 16.94
N SER A 59 -4.82 -11.88 17.49
CA SER A 59 -4.20 -11.71 18.81
C SER A 59 -2.93 -10.87 18.78
N ALA A 60 -2.29 -10.74 17.62
CA ALA A 60 -1.02 -10.05 17.43
C ALA A 60 -1.16 -8.64 16.84
N GLY A 61 -2.37 -8.25 16.41
CA GLY A 61 -2.65 -6.90 15.91
C GLY A 61 -2.81 -5.85 17.03
N THR A 62 -2.68 -4.57 16.67
CA THR A 62 -2.85 -3.43 17.58
C THR A 62 -3.81 -2.40 17.00
N ASN A 63 -4.71 -1.89 17.85
CA ASN A 63 -5.63 -0.77 17.57
C ASN A 63 -6.42 -0.85 16.24
N VAL A 64 -6.74 -2.04 15.75
CA VAL A 64 -7.46 -2.22 14.46
C VAL A 64 -8.85 -1.59 14.52
N ALA A 65 -9.57 -1.77 15.63
CA ALA A 65 -10.91 -1.19 15.83
C ALA A 65 -10.85 0.35 15.90
N GLY A 66 -9.97 0.92 16.73
CA GLY A 66 -9.83 2.38 16.84
C GLY A 66 -9.46 3.05 15.51
N ALA A 67 -8.58 2.43 14.72
CA ALA A 67 -8.24 2.92 13.39
C ALA A 67 -9.39 2.78 12.37
N LEU A 68 -10.31 1.82 12.54
CA LEU A 68 -11.54 1.75 11.75
C LEU A 68 -12.53 2.84 12.17
N GLU A 69 -12.71 3.09 13.46
CA GLU A 69 -13.54 4.19 13.97
C GLU A 69 -13.04 5.55 13.48
N ALA A 70 -11.73 5.79 13.49
CA ALA A 70 -11.12 7.00 12.94
C ALA A 70 -11.40 7.19 11.44
N ARG A 71 -11.65 6.09 10.71
CA ARG A 71 -12.06 6.08 9.29
C ARG A 71 -13.58 6.15 9.10
N GLY A 72 -14.33 6.48 10.15
CA GLY A 72 -15.78 6.69 10.10
C GLY A 72 -16.63 5.42 10.21
N HIS A 73 -16.06 4.29 10.64
CA HIS A 73 -16.88 3.13 11.02
C HIS A 73 -17.65 3.40 12.32
N SER A 74 -18.84 2.80 12.47
CA SER A 74 -19.46 2.74 13.79
C SER A 74 -18.63 1.84 14.69
N LYS A 75 -18.73 2.05 16.00
CA LYS A 75 -18.01 1.23 16.99
C LYS A 75 -18.29 -0.27 16.82
N GLU A 76 -19.55 -0.64 16.67
CA GLU A 76 -19.97 -2.04 16.54
C GLU A 76 -19.38 -2.69 15.28
N GLU A 77 -19.27 -1.92 14.20
CA GLU A 77 -18.70 -2.41 12.95
C GLU A 77 -17.20 -2.51 13.01
N ALA A 78 -16.53 -1.53 13.62
CA ALA A 78 -15.11 -1.54 13.85
C ALA A 78 -14.70 -2.76 14.69
N ASP A 79 -15.40 -3.01 15.80
CA ASP A 79 -15.15 -4.15 16.69
C ASP A 79 -15.36 -5.50 15.96
N ARG A 80 -16.43 -5.62 15.16
CA ARG A 80 -16.69 -6.81 14.32
C ARG A 80 -15.62 -7.00 13.25
N HIS A 81 -15.21 -5.93 12.55
CA HIS A 81 -14.20 -6.01 11.49
C HIS A 81 -12.80 -6.27 12.04
N ALA A 82 -12.47 -5.77 13.23
CA ALA A 82 -11.19 -6.00 13.88
C ALA A 82 -10.98 -7.46 14.29
N THR A 83 -12.06 -8.21 14.53
CA THR A 83 -12.01 -9.60 15.01
C THR A 83 -12.37 -10.65 13.94
N ALA A 84 -12.97 -10.24 12.81
CA ALA A 84 -13.35 -11.17 11.75
C ALA A 84 -12.15 -11.93 11.15
N PRO A 85 -12.32 -13.16 10.63
CA PRO A 85 -11.28 -13.80 9.83
C PRO A 85 -10.92 -12.94 8.62
N TYR A 86 -9.62 -12.78 8.37
CA TYR A 86 -9.12 -12.02 7.23
C TYR A 86 -7.99 -12.78 6.55
N VAL A 87 -8.28 -13.29 5.36
CA VAL A 87 -7.38 -14.13 4.57
C VAL A 87 -7.10 -13.47 3.23
N GLN A 88 -5.85 -13.52 2.80
CA GLN A 88 -5.40 -12.98 1.53
C GLN A 88 -4.43 -13.94 0.84
N THR A 89 -4.43 -13.93 -0.48
CA THR A 89 -3.36 -14.53 -1.30
C THR A 89 -2.66 -13.42 -2.06
N TRP A 90 -1.34 -13.49 -2.07
CA TRP A 90 -0.46 -12.53 -2.72
C TRP A 90 0.31 -13.23 -3.83
N ALA A 91 0.35 -12.60 -5.00
CA ALA A 91 1.11 -13.04 -6.15
C ALA A 91 1.79 -11.84 -6.81
N ARG A 92 2.94 -12.07 -7.45
CA ARG A 92 3.61 -11.03 -8.24
C ARG A 92 2.71 -10.55 -9.37
N ALA A 93 2.82 -9.26 -9.66
CA ALA A 93 2.16 -8.60 -10.80
C ALA A 93 3.19 -7.81 -11.61
N ASP A 94 4.35 -8.41 -11.86
CA ASP A 94 5.46 -7.74 -12.55
C ASP A 94 5.13 -7.37 -14.01
N ASP A 95 4.06 -7.95 -14.56
CA ASP A 95 3.44 -7.57 -15.83
C ASP A 95 2.85 -6.15 -15.82
N GLU A 96 2.47 -5.64 -14.65
CA GLU A 96 1.89 -4.30 -14.47
C GLU A 96 2.97 -3.26 -14.15
N SER A 97 3.88 -3.61 -13.23
CA SER A 97 5.13 -2.89 -12.97
C SER A 97 6.04 -3.74 -12.10
N ALA A 98 7.36 -3.68 -12.32
CA ALA A 98 8.31 -4.46 -11.54
C ALA A 98 8.18 -4.17 -10.03
N GLY A 99 7.92 -5.20 -9.22
CA GLY A 99 7.69 -5.06 -7.78
C GLY A 99 6.24 -4.74 -7.38
N ALA A 100 5.28 -4.85 -8.31
CA ALA A 100 3.86 -4.80 -8.03
C ALA A 100 3.31 -6.14 -7.53
N TRP A 101 2.18 -6.06 -6.83
CA TRP A 101 1.52 -7.20 -6.21
C TRP A 101 0.05 -7.28 -6.57
N ARG A 102 -0.42 -8.48 -6.87
CA ARG A 102 -1.83 -8.84 -7.00
C ARG A 102 -2.27 -9.52 -5.71
N VAL A 103 -3.35 -9.02 -5.13
CA VAL A 103 -3.85 -9.45 -3.84
C VAL A 103 -5.30 -9.87 -3.97
N THR A 104 -5.55 -11.15 -3.72
CA THR A 104 -6.89 -11.72 -3.65
C THR A 104 -7.28 -11.85 -2.19
N THR A 105 -8.29 -11.09 -1.77
CA THR A 105 -8.88 -11.15 -0.43
C THR A 105 -10.09 -12.07 -0.44
N PHE A 106 -10.24 -12.90 0.58
CA PHE A 106 -11.33 -13.87 0.71
C PHE A 106 -12.46 -13.37 1.61
N LYS A 107 -13.62 -14.02 1.52
CA LYS A 107 -14.73 -13.83 2.47
C LYS A 107 -14.35 -14.42 3.83
N THR A 108 -15.25 -14.31 4.81
CA THR A 108 -15.05 -14.84 6.17
C THR A 108 -14.93 -16.36 6.22
N ASP A 109 -15.40 -17.06 5.18
CA ASP A 109 -15.16 -18.51 5.00
C ASP A 109 -13.70 -18.83 4.68
N GLY A 110 -12.87 -17.82 4.43
CA GLY A 110 -11.47 -17.96 4.11
C GLY A 110 -11.19 -18.58 2.75
N VAL A 111 -12.20 -18.99 1.96
CA VAL A 111 -12.05 -19.79 0.72
C VAL A 111 -12.66 -19.11 -0.50
N THR A 112 -13.78 -18.42 -0.36
CA THR A 112 -14.45 -17.74 -1.48
C THR A 112 -13.77 -16.40 -1.74
N PRO A 113 -13.23 -16.14 -2.96
CA PRO A 113 -12.70 -14.83 -3.30
C PRO A 113 -13.77 -13.76 -3.12
N ARG A 114 -13.43 -12.72 -2.35
CA ARG A 114 -14.27 -11.53 -2.17
C ARG A 114 -13.87 -10.43 -3.14
N ARG A 115 -12.57 -10.24 -3.31
CA ARG A 115 -12.01 -9.10 -4.03
C ARG A 115 -10.61 -9.40 -4.51
N GLU A 116 -10.29 -8.95 -5.71
CA GLU A 116 -8.91 -8.89 -6.20
C GLU A 116 -8.51 -7.43 -6.42
N LEU A 117 -7.25 -7.12 -6.13
CA LEU A 117 -6.68 -5.79 -6.35
C LEU A 117 -5.21 -5.91 -6.74
N VAL A 118 -4.83 -5.21 -7.80
CA VAL A 118 -3.43 -5.02 -8.19
C VAL A 118 -2.93 -3.71 -7.61
N TYR A 119 -1.73 -3.72 -7.03
CA TYR A 119 -1.04 -2.55 -6.54
C TYR A 119 0.15 -2.23 -7.46
N PRO A 120 -0.06 -1.54 -8.59
CA PRO A 120 1.05 -1.10 -9.45
C PRO A 120 1.84 0.02 -8.76
N LEU A 121 3.14 0.12 -9.05
CA LEU A 121 3.98 1.22 -8.58
C LEU A 121 3.59 2.53 -9.29
N GLY A 122 3.73 3.65 -8.58
CA GLY A 122 3.34 4.96 -9.09
C GLY A 122 1.89 5.30 -8.75
N GLU A 123 1.34 6.29 -9.46
CA GLU A 123 -0.05 6.73 -9.26
C GLU A 123 -1.02 5.88 -10.07
N TRP A 124 -2.16 5.54 -9.48
CA TRP A 124 -3.19 4.75 -10.12
C TRP A 124 -4.56 5.05 -9.51
N MET A 125 -5.62 4.68 -10.23
CA MET A 125 -6.99 4.86 -9.80
C MET A 125 -7.60 3.50 -9.45
N GLU A 126 -8.07 3.37 -8.22
CA GLU A 126 -8.91 2.25 -7.83
C GLU A 126 -10.37 2.57 -8.14
N ARG A 127 -11.03 1.70 -8.89
CA ARG A 127 -12.48 1.75 -9.08
C ARG A 127 -13.16 0.77 -8.14
N TYR A 128 -14.25 1.20 -7.53
CA TYR A 128 -15.11 0.36 -6.71
C TYR A 128 -16.54 0.47 -7.22
N ASP A 129 -17.19 -0.69 -7.26
CA ASP A 129 -18.58 -0.88 -7.64
C ASP A 129 -19.37 -1.50 -6.48
N GLU A 130 -20.68 -1.66 -6.65
CA GLU A 130 -21.57 -2.25 -5.64
C GLU A 130 -21.11 -3.65 -5.15
N SER A 131 -20.32 -4.38 -5.95
CA SER A 131 -19.85 -5.74 -5.63
C SER A 131 -18.56 -5.77 -4.81
N THR A 132 -17.71 -4.74 -4.93
CA THR A 132 -16.43 -4.59 -4.23
C THR A 132 -16.54 -3.73 -2.97
N ALA A 133 -17.64 -3.01 -2.82
CA ALA A 133 -17.75 -1.94 -1.86
C ALA A 133 -18.28 -2.46 -0.50
N GLY A 134 -17.34 -2.68 0.42
CA GLY A 134 -17.59 -2.72 1.86
C GLY A 134 -17.57 -1.30 2.44
N ALA A 135 -16.73 -1.06 3.46
CA ALA A 135 -16.47 0.24 4.10
C ALA A 135 -16.39 1.46 3.14
N LEU A 136 -15.83 1.27 1.94
CA LEU A 136 -15.67 2.30 0.91
C LEU A 136 -17.01 2.83 0.34
N LEU A 137 -18.13 2.09 0.50
CA LEU A 137 -19.48 2.59 0.18
C LEU A 137 -19.88 3.80 1.02
N ARG A 138 -19.30 3.98 2.22
CA ARG A 138 -19.68 5.11 3.09
C ARG A 138 -18.96 6.39 2.71
N GLU A 139 -17.72 6.27 2.27
CA GLU A 139 -16.93 7.41 1.82
C GLU A 139 -17.40 7.92 0.45
N HIS A 140 -17.92 7.03 -0.41
CA HIS A 140 -18.23 7.37 -1.82
C HIS A 140 -19.69 7.13 -2.25
N GLY A 141 -20.53 6.58 -1.38
CA GLY A 141 -21.94 6.34 -1.64
C GLY A 141 -22.24 5.05 -2.42
N PRO A 142 -23.55 4.74 -2.62
CA PRO A 142 -24.02 3.48 -3.20
C PRO A 142 -23.67 3.30 -4.69
N ARG A 143 -23.22 4.36 -5.38
CA ARG A 143 -22.90 4.31 -6.82
C ARG A 143 -21.47 3.86 -7.11
N GLY A 144 -20.70 3.49 -6.08
CA GLY A 144 -19.27 3.30 -6.24
C GLY A 144 -18.54 4.63 -6.48
N GLY A 145 -17.30 4.53 -6.96
CA GLY A 145 -16.47 5.71 -7.21
C GLY A 145 -15.04 5.36 -7.57
N GLU A 146 -14.20 6.39 -7.60
CA GLU A 146 -12.78 6.25 -7.89
C GLU A 146 -11.94 6.87 -6.78
N MET A 147 -10.91 6.15 -6.34
CA MET A 147 -9.96 6.61 -5.33
C MET A 147 -8.58 6.67 -5.94
N ARG A 148 -7.96 7.84 -5.85
CA ARG A 148 -6.57 8.02 -6.26
C ARG A 148 -5.66 7.39 -5.22
N ARG A 149 -4.76 6.54 -5.70
CA ARG A 149 -3.74 5.89 -4.90
C ARG A 149 -2.37 6.10 -5.50
N ARG A 150 -1.37 5.96 -4.65
CA ARG A 150 0.03 5.86 -5.05
C ARG A 150 0.69 4.73 -4.31
N THR A 151 1.35 3.84 -5.04
CA THR A 151 2.14 2.76 -4.43
C THR A 151 3.63 3.02 -4.67
N ALA A 152 4.44 2.75 -3.65
CA ALA A 152 5.89 2.82 -3.72
C ALA A 152 6.52 1.84 -2.73
N TRP A 153 7.80 1.52 -2.95
CA TRP A 153 8.62 0.87 -1.95
C TRP A 153 9.35 1.93 -1.13
N LEU A 154 9.19 1.90 0.19
CA LEU A 154 9.80 2.85 1.12
C LEU A 154 10.57 2.11 2.20
N TRP A 155 11.50 2.81 2.84
CA TRP A 155 12.24 2.26 3.96
C TRP A 155 11.32 1.95 5.16
N GLU A 156 11.57 0.82 5.81
CA GLU A 156 10.86 0.35 6.99
C GLU A 156 11.83 -0.19 8.03
N ALA A 157 11.83 0.42 9.21
CA ALA A 157 12.78 0.11 10.28
C ALA A 157 12.63 -1.33 10.76
N ASP A 158 11.39 -1.80 10.85
CA ASP A 158 11.02 -3.08 11.45
C ASP A 158 11.08 -4.24 10.46
N ALA A 159 11.45 -3.97 9.21
CA ALA A 159 11.68 -4.99 8.21
C ALA A 159 13.15 -5.49 8.26
N PRO A 160 13.42 -6.78 7.96
CA PRO A 160 14.77 -7.27 7.72
C PRO A 160 15.38 -6.55 6.53
N SER A 161 16.71 -6.62 6.39
CA SER A 161 17.39 -6.20 5.16
C SER A 161 16.68 -6.78 3.93
N PRO A 162 16.28 -5.96 2.93
CA PRO A 162 16.76 -4.61 2.62
C PRO A 162 16.04 -3.44 3.34
N ARG A 163 15.23 -3.70 4.36
CA ARG A 163 14.46 -2.73 5.16
C ARG A 163 13.43 -1.99 4.34
N LEU A 164 12.59 -2.74 3.63
CA LEU A 164 11.59 -2.18 2.72
C LEU A 164 10.17 -2.58 3.11
N ALA A 165 9.26 -1.62 2.95
CA ALA A 165 7.82 -1.84 2.95
C ALA A 165 7.22 -1.48 1.58
N HIS A 166 6.25 -2.27 1.16
CA HIS A 166 5.37 -1.95 0.05
C HIS A 166 4.23 -1.07 0.55
N VAL A 167 4.29 0.21 0.18
CA VAL A 167 3.45 1.28 0.74
C VAL A 167 2.43 1.73 -0.28
N THR A 168 1.16 1.76 0.11
CA THR A 168 0.08 2.38 -0.66
C THR A 168 -0.47 3.56 0.13
N VAL A 169 -0.46 4.73 -0.49
CA VAL A 169 -1.09 5.95 0.01
C VAL A 169 -2.39 6.17 -0.75
N SER A 170 -3.45 6.53 -0.04
CA SER A 170 -4.79 6.72 -0.59
C SER A 170 -5.38 8.03 -0.09
N GLN A 171 -6.03 8.76 -0.97
CA GLN A 171 -6.76 9.98 -0.62
C GLN A 171 -8.25 9.66 -0.56
N THR A 172 -8.87 9.82 0.61
CA THR A 172 -10.30 9.68 0.82
C THR A 172 -10.92 11.06 1.12
N PRO A 173 -12.25 11.19 1.07
CA PRO A 173 -12.94 12.41 1.49
C PRO A 173 -12.74 12.74 2.98
N LEU A 174 -12.45 11.74 3.82
CA LEU A 174 -12.23 11.92 5.25
C LEU A 174 -10.78 12.25 5.60
N GLY A 175 -9.83 11.88 4.74
CA GLY A 175 -8.41 12.09 5.02
C GLY A 175 -7.48 11.32 4.10
N ARG A 176 -6.25 11.12 4.56
CA ARG A 176 -5.20 10.38 3.88
C ARG A 176 -4.92 9.10 4.65
N GLU A 177 -4.93 7.97 3.95
CA GLU A 177 -4.52 6.68 4.51
C GLU A 177 -3.18 6.24 3.91
N GLU A 178 -2.22 5.89 4.77
CA GLU A 178 -0.99 5.20 4.40
C GLU A 178 -1.05 3.76 4.91
N THR A 179 -0.88 2.81 4.01
CA THR A 179 -0.82 1.37 4.32
C THR A 179 0.55 0.83 3.94
N ARG A 180 1.30 0.30 4.91
CA ARG A 180 2.61 -0.32 4.73
C ARG A 180 2.50 -1.83 4.89
N ARG A 181 3.02 -2.61 3.93
CA ARG A 181 3.24 -4.06 4.08
C ARG A 181 4.72 -4.37 4.13
N PHE A 182 5.13 -5.16 5.10
CA PHE A 182 6.51 -5.66 5.19
C PHE A 182 6.53 -7.01 5.89
N LEU A 183 7.63 -7.75 5.73
CA LEU A 183 7.88 -8.97 6.48
C LEU A 183 8.69 -8.63 7.73
N ARG A 184 8.46 -9.32 8.84
CA ARG A 184 9.36 -9.33 10.00
C ARG A 184 10.40 -10.45 9.87
N ASP A 185 11.41 -10.43 10.74
CA ASP A 185 12.45 -11.48 10.81
C ASP A 185 11.86 -12.90 11.05
N ASP A 186 10.72 -12.98 11.72
CA ASP A 186 9.99 -14.23 11.97
C ASP A 186 9.18 -14.72 10.75
N GLY A 187 9.27 -14.02 9.61
CA GLY A 187 8.57 -14.35 8.38
C GLY A 187 7.10 -13.97 8.36
N ARG A 188 6.56 -13.35 9.43
CA ARG A 188 5.17 -12.86 9.42
C ARG A 188 5.04 -11.57 8.62
N MET A 189 3.93 -11.42 7.91
CA MET A 189 3.61 -10.19 7.21
C MET A 189 2.91 -9.23 8.17
N VAL A 190 3.36 -7.97 8.18
CA VAL A 190 2.75 -6.88 8.93
C VAL A 190 2.08 -5.93 7.96
N LEU A 191 0.88 -5.50 8.33
CA LEU A 191 0.11 -4.48 7.65
C LEU A 191 -0.11 -3.32 8.62
N ARG A 192 0.77 -2.33 8.54
CA ARG A 192 0.69 -1.11 9.35
C ARG A 192 -0.11 -0.06 8.61
N ARG A 193 -1.09 0.56 9.27
CA ARG A 193 -1.87 1.65 8.71
C ARG A 193 -1.79 2.88 9.58
N THR A 194 -1.80 4.02 8.89
CA THR A 194 -1.87 5.34 9.48
C THR A 194 -2.93 6.14 8.72
N PHE A 195 -3.92 6.62 9.43
CA PHE A 195 -4.94 7.52 8.90
C PHE A 195 -4.74 8.93 9.47
N THR A 196 -4.65 9.91 8.58
CA THR A 196 -4.58 11.33 8.91
C THR A 196 -5.84 12.01 8.41
N GLU A 197 -6.62 12.58 9.33
CA GLU A 197 -7.84 13.32 9.00
C GLU A 197 -7.57 14.52 8.07
N LEU A 198 -8.57 14.88 7.27
CA LEU A 198 -8.47 16.01 6.35
C LEU A 198 -8.18 17.32 7.09
N GLY A 199 -7.14 18.03 6.65
CA GLY A 199 -6.71 19.28 7.27
C GLY A 199 -5.78 19.12 8.48
N VAL A 200 -5.53 17.87 8.90
CA VAL A 200 -4.56 17.55 9.95
C VAL A 200 -3.22 17.19 9.32
N VAL A 201 -2.12 17.61 9.94
CA VAL A 201 -0.76 17.36 9.43
C VAL A 201 -0.22 16.00 9.88
N GLU A 202 -0.52 15.59 11.10
CA GLU A 202 -0.05 14.32 11.68
C GLU A 202 -1.20 13.44 12.16
N ALA A 203 -1.08 12.14 11.93
CA ALA A 203 -2.06 11.18 12.40
C ALA A 203 -2.04 11.06 13.93
N ALA A 204 -3.22 11.15 14.55
CA ALA A 204 -3.42 10.78 15.94
C ALA A 204 -3.11 9.29 16.15
N GLU A 205 -2.72 8.91 17.36
CA GLU A 205 -2.44 7.50 17.72
C GLU A 205 -3.64 6.59 17.43
N THR A 206 -4.87 7.10 17.60
CA THR A 206 -6.11 6.37 17.30
C THR A 206 -6.25 6.00 15.82
N GLY A 207 -5.65 6.78 14.91
CA GLY A 207 -5.62 6.50 13.47
C GLY A 207 -4.53 5.51 13.05
N ARG A 208 -3.72 5.00 13.99
CA ARG A 208 -2.64 4.05 13.73
C ARG A 208 -3.03 2.64 14.14
N SER A 209 -2.74 1.65 13.30
CA SER A 209 -3.00 0.24 13.61
C SER A 209 -1.96 -0.67 12.97
N GLU A 210 -1.81 -1.86 13.54
CA GLU A 210 -1.08 -2.95 12.94
C GLU A 210 -1.94 -4.21 12.89
N GLU A 211 -1.91 -4.90 11.76
CA GLU A 211 -2.40 -6.26 11.64
C GLU A 211 -1.21 -7.16 11.32
N VAL A 212 -1.15 -8.33 11.96
CA VAL A 212 -0.09 -9.33 11.74
C VAL A 212 -0.71 -10.55 11.07
N PHE A 213 0.00 -11.12 10.10
CA PHE A 213 -0.47 -12.26 9.32
C PHE A 213 0.53 -13.40 9.39
N GLY A 214 0.02 -14.59 9.70
CA GLY A 214 0.73 -15.85 9.55
C GLY A 214 0.54 -16.41 8.14
N ARG A 215 1.56 -17.09 7.61
CA ARG A 215 1.46 -17.82 6.35
C ARG A 215 0.62 -19.08 6.59
N VAL A 216 -0.36 -19.33 5.72
CA VAL A 216 -1.20 -20.53 5.77
C VAL A 216 -0.48 -21.63 4.99
N MET A 217 -0.17 -22.75 5.65
CA MET A 217 0.40 -23.92 4.98
C MET A 217 -0.74 -24.77 4.39
N GLU A 218 -0.45 -25.53 3.33
CA GLU A 218 -1.42 -26.51 2.81
C GLU A 218 -1.78 -27.52 3.92
N GLY A 219 -3.03 -27.48 4.38
CA GLY A 219 -3.55 -28.32 5.47
C GLY A 219 -4.18 -27.55 6.64
N ASP A 220 -3.92 -26.25 6.79
CA ASP A 220 -4.40 -25.45 7.94
C ASP A 220 -5.83 -24.90 7.78
N ILE A 221 -6.53 -25.21 6.68
CA ILE A 221 -7.85 -24.62 6.36
C ILE A 221 -9.01 -25.45 6.96
N ASP A 222 -8.73 -26.63 7.52
CA ASP A 222 -9.75 -27.55 8.06
C ASP A 222 -9.80 -27.62 9.61
N ALA A 223 -9.17 -26.68 10.32
CA ALA A 223 -9.13 -26.63 11.80
C ALA A 223 -10.01 -25.53 12.42
#